data_AF-A0A9E3JNM8-F1
#
_entry.id   AF-A0A9E3JNM8-F1
#
_cell.length_a   1.000
_cell.length_b   1.000
_cell.length_c   1.000
_cell.angle_alpha   90.00
_cell.angle_beta   90.00
_cell.angle_gamma   90.00
#
_symmetry.space_group_name_H-M   'P 1'
#
loop_
_entity.id
_entity.type
_entity.pdbx_description
1 polymer ?
#
loop_
_entity_poly.entity_id
_entity_poly.type
_entity_poly.pdbx_seq_one_letter_code
_entity_poly.pdbx_strand_id
1 'polypeptide(L)'
;MRSLRPLLRRVLPALFALVCAFAVPGAVSAGGSGLEDMLMPGQVIRAHAKTESTCSACHRSFDKNAQPALCIACHKDVGADLAARRGFHGRSAAKTCRNCHTDHKGRDASIARLDRAAFRHDQLTDFALVGAHRAVACDRCHAAPARFRAAASTCVGCHRDDDAHKGALGRDCASCHAVTTWKEGRLDHGKTGFALRGRHALARCVACHARPPAEAKLGDTCIDCHRKDDAHKGGMGANCGNCHTENAWKEAKFDHGSTRFPLLGQHASALCSACHRQPNVFRGAPTDCIACHRKDDAHAGTLGEDCKGCHQPRGWKPAVGFDHSKTAFSLFGRHREAACSGCHRGPKAFRGIASGCNDCHAKDDPHKGRNGPDCRSCHNASSWKQISFDHDKSTRFPLVGGHRPLACNACHRNDAHREKLDMQCVSCHAAKDPHRGKLGNDCARCHVADAWKQVVVDHNRTAFPLLGRHRLVACTGCHADKLYQGASKACVGCHAKDDAHQERMGRACETCHNARAWTLWQFDHANETRFALTGAHASLKCAACHKTPQKGRIALPLACGSCHSGDDIHNGSFGNRCERCHTSTSFKDLLPTAR
;
A
#
# COMPACT_ATOMS: atom_id res chain seq x y z
N MET A 1 68.11 -59.68 4.43
CA MET A 1 69.17 -58.67 4.65
C MET A 1 69.09 -58.21 6.09
N ARG A 2 70.21 -58.33 6.83
CA ARG A 2 70.66 -57.63 8.05
C ARG A 2 69.57 -57.06 8.99
N SER A 3 69.51 -57.35 10.30
CA SER A 3 70.63 -57.44 11.24
C SER A 3 70.16 -57.97 12.62
N LEU A 4 70.92 -58.93 13.14
CA LEU A 4 71.34 -59.20 14.54
C LEU A 4 70.36 -58.90 15.71
N ARG A 5 69.81 -59.92 16.38
CA ARG A 5 70.36 -60.85 17.41
C ARG A 5 70.15 -60.38 18.87
N PRO A 6 69.56 -61.23 19.75
CA PRO A 6 69.30 -60.97 21.16
C PRO A 6 70.42 -61.53 22.08
N LEU A 7 70.51 -61.05 23.33
CA LEU A 7 71.35 -61.61 24.40
C LEU A 7 70.51 -61.70 25.68
N LEU A 8 70.12 -62.91 26.13
CA LEU A 8 70.84 -63.89 26.95
C LEU A 8 70.54 -63.69 28.47
N ARG A 9 69.85 -64.65 29.13
CA ARG A 9 70.41 -65.80 29.90
C ARG A 9 70.92 -65.33 31.29
N ARG A 10 70.41 -65.83 32.43
CA ARG A 10 70.66 -67.19 32.96
C ARG A 10 69.79 -67.52 34.18
N VAL A 11 69.22 -68.72 34.16
CA VAL A 11 68.92 -69.57 35.31
C VAL A 11 70.08 -70.56 35.43
N LEU A 12 70.62 -70.80 36.63
CA LEU A 12 70.83 -72.12 37.27
C LEU A 12 71.79 -72.02 38.49
N PRO A 13 71.75 -73.00 39.42
CA PRO A 13 72.06 -72.87 40.83
C PRO A 13 73.32 -73.63 41.28
N ALA A 14 73.49 -73.67 42.60
CA ALA A 14 74.00 -74.77 43.41
C ALA A 14 75.46 -74.75 43.89
N LEU A 15 75.57 -75.24 45.13
CA LEU A 15 76.67 -75.92 45.79
C LEU A 15 77.82 -75.06 46.32
N PHE A 16 77.77 -74.81 47.63
CA PHE A 16 78.85 -75.31 48.49
C PHE A 16 78.25 -75.79 49.83
N ALA A 17 78.36 -77.10 50.06
CA ALA A 17 78.12 -77.79 51.31
C ALA A 17 79.49 -78.15 51.91
N LEU A 18 79.62 -78.05 53.24
CA LEU A 18 80.57 -78.69 54.18
C LEU A 18 80.74 -77.72 55.38
N VAL A 19 80.75 -78.05 56.67
CA VAL A 19 80.80 -79.26 57.51
C VAL A 19 80.20 -78.85 58.86
N CYS A 20 79.47 -79.75 59.54
CA CYS A 20 79.64 -80.07 60.97
C CYS A 20 78.46 -80.94 61.42
N ALA A 21 78.71 -82.25 61.40
CA ALA A 21 77.94 -83.25 62.12
C ALA A 21 78.45 -83.36 63.56
N PHE A 22 77.58 -83.94 64.41
CA PHE A 22 77.80 -84.41 65.79
C PHE A 22 77.61 -83.40 66.92
N ALA A 23 76.39 -83.38 67.48
CA ALA A 23 76.12 -83.96 68.80
C ALA A 23 74.60 -83.93 69.10
N VAL A 24 73.97 -85.10 69.10
CA VAL A 24 72.76 -85.34 69.89
C VAL A 24 73.24 -85.77 71.27
N PRO A 25 72.67 -85.17 72.33
CA PRO A 25 72.18 -86.03 73.40
C PRO A 25 70.79 -85.62 73.87
N GLY A 26 69.97 -86.64 74.13
CA GLY A 26 68.98 -86.60 75.20
C GLY A 26 67.62 -86.01 74.85
N ALA A 27 66.70 -86.89 74.48
CA ALA A 27 65.29 -86.67 74.82
C ALA A 27 65.16 -86.61 76.35
N VAL A 28 64.84 -85.43 76.86
CA VAL A 28 64.09 -85.29 78.12
C VAL A 28 62.81 -84.57 77.76
N SER A 29 61.72 -85.33 77.77
CA SER A 29 60.37 -84.82 77.83
C SER A 29 60.22 -84.03 79.14
N ALA A 30 60.33 -82.71 79.06
CA ALA A 30 59.83 -81.83 80.11
C ALA A 30 58.46 -81.30 79.68
N GLY A 31 57.44 -82.15 79.85
CA GLY A 31 56.07 -81.68 80.02
C GLY A 31 56.01 -80.86 81.30
N GLY A 32 56.33 -79.57 81.20
CA GLY A 32 56.12 -78.58 82.25
C GLY A 32 54.63 -78.30 82.38
N SER A 33 53.93 -79.20 83.06
CA SER A 33 52.59 -79.00 83.59
C SER A 33 52.70 -77.93 84.67
N GLY A 34 52.54 -76.66 84.27
CA GLY A 34 52.56 -75.52 85.18
C GLY A 34 51.25 -75.41 85.96
N LEU A 35 51.28 -74.68 87.08
CA LEU A 35 50.11 -74.30 87.86
C LEU A 35 49.02 -73.63 86.97
N GLU A 36 49.46 -73.01 85.87
CA GLU A 36 48.69 -72.28 84.87
C GLU A 36 47.77 -73.18 84.04
N ASP A 37 48.17 -74.42 83.70
CA ASP A 37 47.32 -75.37 82.95
C ASP A 37 46.15 -75.88 83.81
N MET A 38 46.34 -75.97 85.14
CA MET A 38 45.25 -76.26 86.09
C MET A 38 44.30 -75.08 86.28
N LEU A 39 44.72 -73.86 85.95
CA LEU A 39 43.94 -72.61 86.08
C LEU A 39 43.20 -72.22 84.79
N MET A 40 43.35 -72.99 83.70
CA MET A 40 42.65 -72.73 82.44
C MET A 40 41.15 -73.05 82.54
N PRO A 41 40.24 -72.10 82.23
CA PRO A 41 38.79 -72.34 82.28
C PRO A 41 38.27 -73.40 81.29
N GLY A 42 39.08 -73.78 80.30
CA GLY A 42 38.75 -74.69 79.22
C GLY A 42 39.73 -74.57 78.06
N GLN A 43 39.64 -75.50 77.11
CA GLN A 43 40.48 -75.49 75.90
C GLN A 43 40.26 -74.19 75.10
N VAL A 44 41.36 -73.64 74.57
CA VAL A 44 41.27 -72.50 73.63
C VAL A 44 40.63 -72.92 72.30
N ILE A 45 40.17 -71.98 71.49
CA ILE A 45 39.56 -72.31 70.19
C ILE A 45 40.53 -72.97 69.21
N ARG A 46 39.99 -73.67 68.22
CA ARG A 46 40.78 -74.39 67.21
C ARG A 46 41.82 -73.51 66.51
N ALA A 47 41.50 -72.23 66.25
CA ALA A 47 42.42 -71.30 65.60
C ALA A 47 43.66 -70.96 66.44
N HIS A 48 43.56 -71.02 67.77
CA HIS A 48 44.63 -70.71 68.72
C HIS A 48 45.18 -71.94 69.44
N ALA A 49 44.78 -73.16 69.05
CA ALA A 49 45.22 -74.39 69.69
C ALA A 49 46.75 -74.55 69.73
N LYS A 50 47.49 -73.95 68.78
CA LYS A 50 48.96 -73.99 68.74
C LYS A 50 49.64 -73.09 69.78
N THR A 51 48.92 -72.13 70.35
CA THR A 51 49.44 -71.15 71.32
C THR A 51 48.92 -71.39 72.74
N GLU A 52 48.15 -72.46 72.95
CA GLU A 52 47.48 -72.79 74.21
C GLU A 52 48.44 -72.95 75.38
N SER A 53 49.57 -73.63 75.17
CA SER A 53 50.60 -73.84 76.20
C SER A 53 51.42 -72.58 76.52
N THR A 54 51.20 -71.48 75.78
CA THR A 54 51.96 -70.23 75.92
C THR A 54 51.04 -69.14 76.45
N CYS A 55 50.67 -69.23 77.72
CA CYS A 55 49.75 -68.28 78.38
C CYS A 55 50.16 -66.81 78.19
N SER A 56 51.47 -66.52 78.19
CA SER A 56 52.04 -65.17 78.00
C SER A 56 51.79 -64.56 76.62
N ALA A 57 51.41 -65.37 75.62
CA ALA A 57 51.05 -64.88 74.29
C ALA A 57 49.71 -64.11 74.30
N CYS A 58 48.84 -64.38 75.28
CA CYS A 58 47.52 -63.74 75.40
C CYS A 58 47.31 -63.02 76.73
N HIS A 59 48.00 -63.45 77.80
CA HIS A 59 47.88 -62.90 79.14
C HIS A 59 49.15 -62.21 79.60
N ARG A 60 48.98 -61.02 80.18
CA ARG A 60 50.00 -60.34 80.98
C ARG A 60 49.58 -60.39 82.45
N SER A 61 50.42 -60.99 83.29
CA SER A 61 50.16 -61.14 84.72
C SER A 61 49.89 -59.79 85.38
N PHE A 62 48.81 -59.71 86.17
CA PHE A 62 48.36 -58.52 86.91
C PHE A 62 48.05 -57.26 86.08
N ASP A 63 48.02 -57.34 84.74
CA ASP A 63 47.70 -56.22 83.85
C ASP A 63 46.69 -56.62 82.77
N LYS A 64 45.40 -56.50 83.11
CA LYS A 64 44.29 -56.80 82.20
C LYS A 64 44.15 -55.77 81.07
N ASN A 65 44.70 -54.56 81.24
CA ASN A 65 44.55 -53.46 80.28
C ASN A 65 45.56 -53.52 79.15
N ALA A 66 46.71 -54.19 79.34
CA ALA A 66 47.71 -54.40 78.29
C ALA A 66 47.39 -55.56 77.33
N GLN A 67 46.46 -56.46 77.68
CA GLN A 67 46.13 -57.65 76.88
C GLN A 67 45.60 -57.36 75.46
N PRO A 68 44.77 -56.32 75.21
CA PRO A 68 44.33 -55.99 73.84
C PRO A 68 45.48 -55.74 72.86
N ALA A 69 46.61 -55.20 73.33
CA ALA A 69 47.79 -54.96 72.51
C ALA A 69 48.43 -56.27 71.99
N LEU A 70 48.39 -57.34 72.80
CA LEU A 70 48.86 -58.66 72.41
C LEU A 70 48.00 -59.25 71.29
N CYS A 71 46.67 -59.05 71.37
CA CYS A 71 45.75 -59.52 70.33
C CYS A 71 46.05 -58.89 68.97
N ILE A 72 46.20 -57.56 68.91
CA ILE A 72 46.42 -56.84 67.65
C ILE A 72 47.85 -56.97 67.11
N ALA A 73 48.81 -57.42 67.93
CA ALA A 73 50.15 -57.75 67.46
C ALA A 73 50.14 -58.92 66.44
N CYS A 74 49.26 -59.91 66.67
CA CYS A 74 49.00 -61.00 65.72
C CYS A 74 47.90 -60.63 64.72
N HIS A 75 46.82 -59.99 65.16
CA HIS A 75 45.70 -59.54 64.32
C HIS A 75 45.95 -58.14 63.72
N LYS A 76 47.03 -58.00 62.95
CA LYS A 76 47.50 -56.71 62.40
C LYS A 76 46.43 -55.92 61.64
N ASP A 77 45.59 -56.62 60.88
CA ASP A 77 44.49 -56.00 60.14
C ASP A 77 43.42 -55.37 61.05
N VAL A 78 43.08 -56.06 62.15
CA VAL A 78 42.15 -55.54 63.15
C VAL A 78 42.78 -54.34 63.86
N GLY A 79 44.09 -54.42 64.15
CA GLY A 79 44.85 -53.28 64.68
C GLY A 79 44.83 -52.07 63.74
N ALA A 80 44.98 -52.29 62.43
CA ALA A 80 44.90 -51.23 61.43
C ALA A 80 43.50 -50.62 61.33
N ASP A 81 42.46 -51.43 61.41
CA ASP A 81 41.06 -50.96 61.42
C ASP A 81 40.75 -50.12 62.66
N LEU A 82 41.21 -50.55 63.83
CA LEU A 82 41.10 -49.78 65.08
C LEU A 82 41.85 -48.44 65.01
N ALA A 83 43.07 -48.44 64.48
CA ALA A 83 43.88 -47.23 64.34
C ALA A 83 43.26 -46.23 63.34
N ALA A 84 42.78 -46.73 62.20
CA ALA A 84 42.19 -45.90 61.14
C ALA A 84 40.68 -45.60 61.34
N ARG A 85 40.06 -46.12 62.41
CA ARG A 85 38.62 -46.01 62.69
C ARG A 85 37.75 -46.43 61.51
N ARG A 86 38.17 -47.49 60.80
CA ARG A 86 37.52 -48.02 59.61
C ARG A 86 37.06 -49.46 59.84
N GLY A 87 36.16 -49.94 59.01
CA GLY A 87 35.58 -51.27 59.10
C GLY A 87 34.81 -51.50 60.40
N PHE A 88 34.39 -52.75 60.61
CA PHE A 88 33.60 -53.12 61.79
C PHE A 88 34.33 -52.86 63.10
N HIS A 89 35.59 -53.30 63.21
CA HIS A 89 36.33 -53.18 64.46
C HIS A 89 36.70 -51.72 64.79
N GLY A 90 37.00 -50.88 63.79
CA GLY A 90 37.32 -49.47 64.03
C GLY A 90 36.13 -48.57 64.35
N ARG A 91 34.92 -48.95 63.90
CA ARG A 91 33.67 -48.19 64.14
C ARG A 91 32.83 -48.72 65.31
N SER A 92 33.09 -49.94 65.77
CA SER A 92 32.38 -50.52 66.92
C SER A 92 32.69 -49.75 68.20
N ALA A 93 31.67 -49.56 69.05
CA ALA A 93 31.81 -48.92 70.36
C ALA A 93 32.52 -49.82 71.40
N ALA A 94 32.65 -51.12 71.12
CA ALA A 94 33.27 -52.07 72.04
C ALA A 94 34.80 -51.91 72.06
N LYS A 95 35.32 -51.22 73.09
CA LYS A 95 36.76 -50.98 73.25
C LYS A 95 37.55 -52.18 73.78
N THR A 96 36.88 -53.23 74.26
CA THR A 96 37.53 -54.38 74.89
C THR A 96 37.24 -55.67 74.12
N CYS A 97 38.28 -56.29 73.56
CA CYS A 97 38.19 -57.47 72.69
C CYS A 97 37.40 -58.62 73.33
N ARG A 98 37.60 -58.83 74.64
CA ARG A 98 36.98 -59.93 75.41
C ARG A 98 35.45 -59.90 75.46
N ASN A 99 34.85 -58.74 75.24
CA ASN A 99 33.40 -58.57 75.30
C ASN A 99 32.71 -59.28 74.12
N CYS A 100 33.42 -59.43 73.01
CA CYS A 100 32.93 -60.12 71.82
C CYS A 100 33.66 -61.45 71.59
N HIS A 101 34.95 -61.55 71.95
CA HIS A 101 35.80 -62.72 71.72
C HIS A 101 36.14 -63.46 73.01
N THR A 102 35.89 -64.76 73.06
CA THR A 102 36.22 -65.62 74.22
C THR A 102 36.93 -66.87 73.76
N ASP A 103 38.20 -67.04 74.13
CA ASP A 103 39.03 -68.11 73.59
C ASP A 103 38.81 -69.46 74.29
N HIS A 104 38.64 -69.47 75.61
CA HIS A 104 38.57 -70.68 76.45
C HIS A 104 37.22 -71.40 76.46
N LYS A 105 36.43 -71.32 75.38
CA LYS A 105 35.10 -71.96 75.30
C LYS A 105 35.11 -73.31 74.56
N GLY A 106 36.29 -73.84 74.26
CA GLY A 106 36.46 -75.10 73.53
C GLY A 106 36.71 -74.90 72.03
N ARG A 107 37.20 -75.97 71.38
CA ARG A 107 37.70 -75.95 69.99
C ARG A 107 36.68 -75.43 68.97
N ASP A 108 35.42 -75.75 69.18
CA ASP A 108 34.34 -75.47 68.24
C ASP A 108 33.50 -74.24 68.62
N ALA A 109 33.95 -73.47 69.61
CA ALA A 109 33.26 -72.27 70.04
C ALA A 109 33.25 -71.20 68.94
N SER A 110 32.06 -70.68 68.64
CA SER A 110 31.93 -69.45 67.84
C SER A 110 32.25 -68.24 68.70
N ILE A 111 33.44 -67.67 68.48
CA ILE A 111 34.00 -66.55 69.25
C ILE A 111 33.65 -65.18 68.69
N ALA A 112 32.84 -65.12 67.63
CA ALA A 112 32.41 -63.88 67.02
C ALA A 112 30.92 -64.02 66.67
N ARG A 113 30.07 -63.81 67.68
CA ARG A 113 28.62 -63.80 67.46
C ARG A 113 28.24 -62.43 66.93
N LEU A 114 27.99 -62.36 65.62
CA LEU A 114 27.41 -61.19 64.99
C LEU A 114 25.91 -61.44 64.84
N ASP A 115 25.09 -60.56 65.43
CA ASP A 115 23.67 -60.52 65.11
C ASP A 115 23.50 -59.97 63.70
N ARG A 116 23.21 -60.85 62.75
CA ARG A 116 23.02 -60.49 61.34
C ARG A 116 21.76 -59.65 61.13
N ALA A 117 20.73 -59.81 61.95
CA ALA A 117 19.48 -59.07 61.82
C ALA A 117 19.62 -57.64 62.35
N ALA A 118 20.39 -57.44 63.41
CA ALA A 118 20.67 -56.13 63.97
C ALA A 118 21.88 -55.42 63.32
N PHE A 119 22.57 -56.04 62.35
CA PHE A 119 23.78 -55.46 61.76
C PHE A 119 23.47 -54.27 60.84
N ARG A 120 23.96 -53.09 61.23
CA ARG A 120 23.74 -51.82 60.53
C ARG A 120 25.00 -51.37 59.79
N HIS A 121 25.07 -51.65 58.49
CA HIS A 121 26.20 -51.29 57.62
C HIS A 121 26.52 -49.79 57.62
N ASP A 122 25.49 -48.94 57.68
CA ASP A 122 25.57 -47.48 57.74
C ASP A 122 26.24 -46.95 59.02
N GLN A 123 26.13 -47.69 60.12
CA GLN A 123 26.67 -47.28 61.42
C GLN A 123 28.00 -47.98 61.74
N LEU A 124 28.14 -49.23 61.33
CA LEU A 124 29.21 -50.12 61.78
C LEU A 124 30.27 -50.38 60.71
N THR A 125 30.12 -49.89 59.48
CA THR A 125 31.11 -50.11 58.41
C THR A 125 31.34 -48.84 57.57
N ASP A 126 32.36 -48.85 56.72
CA ASP A 126 32.59 -47.76 55.76
C ASP A 126 31.72 -47.87 54.50
N PHE A 127 30.89 -48.91 54.40
CA PHE A 127 30.06 -49.19 53.24
C PHE A 127 28.58 -49.08 53.61
N ALA A 128 28.03 -47.88 53.48
CA ALA A 128 26.62 -47.64 53.75
C ALA A 128 25.74 -48.17 52.61
N LEU A 129 24.78 -49.04 52.94
CA LEU A 129 23.81 -49.52 51.97
C LEU A 129 22.77 -48.43 51.68
N VAL A 130 22.66 -48.03 50.42
CA VAL A 130 21.73 -46.98 49.96
C VAL A 130 20.87 -47.48 48.80
N GLY A 131 19.65 -46.95 48.70
CA GLY A 131 18.68 -47.38 47.69
C GLY A 131 18.38 -48.88 47.76
N ALA A 132 18.30 -49.53 46.60
CA ALA A 132 17.99 -50.95 46.47
C ALA A 132 19.00 -51.88 47.18
N HIS A 133 20.25 -51.43 47.42
CA HIS A 133 21.26 -52.22 48.14
C HIS A 133 20.86 -52.56 49.58
N ARG A 134 19.92 -51.81 50.18
CA ARG A 134 19.40 -52.10 51.53
C ARG A 134 18.59 -53.40 51.61
N ALA A 135 18.02 -53.85 50.48
CA ALA A 135 17.19 -55.04 50.41
C ALA A 135 17.96 -56.28 49.91
N VAL A 136 19.26 -56.16 49.63
CA VAL A 136 20.08 -57.26 49.12
C VAL A 136 20.44 -58.21 50.26
N ALA A 137 20.24 -59.52 50.05
CA ALA A 137 20.62 -60.54 51.03
C ALA A 137 22.14 -60.58 51.25
N CYS A 138 22.58 -60.79 52.51
CA CYS A 138 23.99 -60.73 52.91
C CYS A 138 24.92 -61.60 52.04
N ASP A 139 24.49 -62.81 51.69
CA ASP A 139 25.31 -63.78 50.97
C ASP A 139 25.60 -63.36 49.52
N ARG A 140 24.84 -62.40 48.96
CA ARG A 140 25.12 -61.81 47.64
C ARG A 140 26.35 -60.92 47.64
N CYS A 141 26.70 -60.34 48.79
CA CYS A 141 27.91 -59.53 48.97
C CYS A 141 29.01 -60.31 49.70
N HIS A 142 28.63 -61.19 50.62
CA HIS A 142 29.53 -61.97 51.47
C HIS A 142 29.49 -63.47 51.14
N ALA A 143 30.04 -63.84 49.99
CA ALA A 143 30.07 -65.23 49.55
C ALA A 143 31.07 -66.08 50.36
N ALA A 144 30.63 -67.22 50.87
CA ALA A 144 31.52 -68.22 51.48
C ALA A 144 32.41 -68.88 50.40
N PRO A 145 33.66 -69.27 50.72
CA PRO A 145 34.33 -69.22 52.02
C PRO A 145 35.08 -67.91 52.31
N ALA A 146 34.85 -66.84 51.53
CA ALA A 146 35.58 -65.60 51.69
C ALA A 146 35.26 -64.93 53.04
N ARG A 147 36.27 -64.26 53.62
CA ARG A 147 36.08 -63.46 54.83
C ARG A 147 35.18 -62.27 54.50
N PHE A 148 34.27 -61.91 55.40
CA PHE A 148 33.32 -60.81 55.19
C PHE A 148 34.02 -59.48 54.80
N ARG A 149 35.20 -59.21 55.37
CA ARG A 149 36.02 -58.01 55.04
C ARG A 149 36.57 -57.96 53.62
N ALA A 150 36.56 -59.07 52.88
CA ALA A 150 37.11 -59.15 51.53
C ALA A 150 36.06 -58.83 50.45
N ALA A 151 34.81 -58.53 50.84
CA ALA A 151 33.76 -58.17 49.89
C ALA A 151 34.15 -56.92 49.10
N ALA A 152 33.85 -56.91 47.80
CA ALA A 152 34.15 -55.77 46.93
C ALA A 152 33.31 -54.55 47.33
N SER A 153 33.95 -53.38 47.41
CA SER A 153 33.33 -52.11 47.80
C SER A 153 33.24 -51.08 46.67
N THR A 154 33.62 -51.46 45.45
CA THR A 154 33.54 -50.59 44.26
C THR A 154 32.40 -51.01 43.35
N CYS A 155 31.79 -50.05 42.64
CA CYS A 155 30.66 -50.29 41.73
C CYS A 155 30.98 -51.41 40.73
N VAL A 156 32.12 -51.29 40.02
CA VAL A 156 32.59 -52.27 39.02
C VAL A 156 33.02 -53.60 39.65
N GLY A 157 33.31 -53.63 40.95
CA GLY A 157 33.60 -54.87 41.66
C GLY A 157 32.39 -55.82 41.71
N CYS A 158 31.17 -55.27 41.73
CA CYS A 158 29.93 -56.04 41.78
C CYS A 158 29.16 -55.99 40.44
N HIS A 159 29.16 -54.83 39.76
CA HIS A 159 28.34 -54.56 38.57
C HIS A 159 29.15 -54.56 37.27
N ARG A 160 30.22 -55.37 37.18
CA ARG A 160 31.02 -55.44 35.94
C ARG A 160 30.19 -55.91 34.76
N ASP A 161 29.40 -56.95 34.97
CA ASP A 161 28.61 -57.58 33.92
C ASP A 161 27.30 -56.83 33.64
N ASP A 162 26.90 -55.96 34.57
CA ASP A 162 25.72 -55.08 34.45
C ASP A 162 26.03 -53.76 33.72
N ASP A 163 27.30 -53.47 33.41
CA ASP A 163 27.68 -52.24 32.72
C ASP A 163 27.24 -52.26 31.25
N ALA A 164 26.14 -51.56 30.98
CA ALA A 164 25.61 -51.36 29.63
C ALA A 164 26.62 -50.69 28.66
N HIS A 165 27.64 -50.00 29.18
CA HIS A 165 28.67 -49.34 28.39
C HIS A 165 29.87 -50.24 28.08
N LYS A 166 29.93 -51.44 28.65
CA LYS A 166 31.02 -52.42 28.44
C LYS A 166 32.41 -51.82 28.68
N GLY A 167 32.54 -50.94 29.67
CA GLY A 167 33.79 -50.26 30.04
C GLY A 167 34.13 -49.01 29.21
N ALA A 168 33.33 -48.64 28.21
CA ALA A 168 33.63 -47.54 27.30
C ALA A 168 33.68 -46.15 27.97
N LEU A 169 33.03 -45.98 29.13
CA LEU A 169 32.94 -44.70 29.85
C LEU A 169 33.79 -44.66 31.13
N GLY A 170 34.66 -45.65 31.37
CA GLY A 170 35.51 -45.71 32.56
C GLY A 170 34.84 -46.31 33.79
N ARG A 171 35.45 -46.14 34.97
CA ARG A 171 35.06 -46.83 36.22
C ARG A 171 34.34 -45.94 37.24
N ASP A 172 34.33 -44.64 37.02
CA ASP A 172 33.65 -43.67 37.89
C ASP A 172 32.20 -43.49 37.49
N CYS A 173 31.38 -44.50 37.77
CA CYS A 173 29.96 -44.48 37.42
C CYS A 173 29.21 -43.35 38.13
N ALA A 174 29.67 -42.92 39.31
CA ALA A 174 29.02 -41.92 40.15
C ALA A 174 29.08 -40.50 39.56
N SER A 175 30.02 -40.25 38.65
CA SER A 175 30.07 -39.00 37.87
C SER A 175 28.83 -38.78 36.99
N CYS A 176 28.16 -39.87 36.60
CA CYS A 176 27.02 -39.83 35.68
C CYS A 176 25.75 -40.45 36.26
N HIS A 177 25.84 -41.47 37.12
CA HIS A 177 24.69 -42.19 37.65
C HIS A 177 24.55 -41.98 39.15
N ALA A 178 23.34 -41.65 39.59
CA ALA A 178 23.01 -41.68 41.01
C ALA A 178 22.53 -43.08 41.41
N VAL A 179 23.00 -43.57 42.57
CA VAL A 179 22.69 -44.92 43.05
C VAL A 179 21.18 -45.16 43.23
N THR A 180 20.41 -44.11 43.52
CA THR A 180 18.95 -44.16 43.70
C THR A 180 18.16 -44.00 42.41
N THR A 181 18.74 -43.38 41.37
CA THR A 181 18.09 -43.12 40.07
C THR A 181 18.99 -43.59 38.92
N TRP A 182 19.50 -44.82 39.01
CA TRP A 182 20.56 -45.33 38.12
C TRP A 182 20.26 -45.19 36.63
N LYS A 183 19.00 -45.30 36.23
CA LYS A 183 18.57 -45.17 34.82
C LYS A 183 18.64 -43.73 34.30
N GLU A 184 18.72 -42.74 35.18
CA GLU A 184 18.77 -41.32 34.84
C GLU A 184 20.22 -40.84 34.88
N GLY A 185 20.87 -40.80 33.72
CA GLY A 185 22.21 -40.20 33.59
C GLY A 185 22.13 -38.69 33.85
N ARG A 186 22.93 -38.18 34.79
CA ARG A 186 22.91 -36.80 35.28
C ARG A 186 24.11 -35.97 34.80
N LEU A 187 24.49 -36.10 33.53
CA LEU A 187 25.56 -35.29 32.94
C LEU A 187 25.00 -34.05 32.23
N ASP A 188 25.31 -32.87 32.76
CA ASP A 188 24.90 -31.58 32.19
C ASP A 188 25.96 -31.05 31.20
N HIS A 189 25.70 -31.21 29.90
CA HIS A 189 26.56 -30.69 28.83
C HIS A 189 26.50 -29.16 28.70
N GLY A 190 25.54 -28.47 29.33
CA GLY A 190 25.52 -27.00 29.37
C GLY A 190 26.70 -26.41 30.15
N LYS A 191 27.36 -27.22 30.98
CA LYS A 191 28.55 -26.84 31.77
C LYS A 191 29.86 -27.34 31.18
N THR A 192 29.82 -27.97 30.00
CA THR A 192 31.02 -28.45 29.29
C THR A 192 31.36 -27.51 28.14
N GLY A 193 32.47 -27.77 27.45
CA GLY A 193 32.87 -26.99 26.27
C GLY A 193 31.96 -27.14 25.05
N PHE A 194 31.00 -28.09 25.08
CA PHE A 194 30.05 -28.31 23.99
C PHE A 194 28.64 -28.54 24.53
N ALA A 195 27.82 -27.49 24.53
CA ALA A 195 26.44 -27.57 24.94
C ALA A 195 25.60 -28.31 23.89
N LEU A 196 24.98 -29.42 24.28
CA LEU A 196 24.07 -30.17 23.42
C LEU A 196 22.78 -29.36 23.17
N ARG A 197 22.69 -28.71 22.02
CA ARG A 197 21.55 -27.90 21.58
C ARG A 197 20.81 -28.56 20.43
N GLY A 198 19.53 -28.21 20.30
CA GLY A 198 18.66 -28.69 19.23
C GLY A 198 18.62 -30.21 19.14
N ARG A 199 18.81 -30.76 17.93
CA ARG A 199 18.77 -32.22 17.73
C ARG A 199 19.88 -32.96 18.48
N HIS A 200 21.00 -32.31 18.80
CA HIS A 200 22.09 -32.91 19.58
C HIS A 200 21.72 -33.20 21.03
N ALA A 201 20.69 -32.54 21.58
CA ALA A 201 20.18 -32.85 22.92
C ALA A 201 19.62 -34.28 23.04
N LEU A 202 19.26 -34.90 21.90
CA LEU A 202 18.77 -36.27 21.83
C LEU A 202 19.85 -37.28 21.40
N ALA A 203 21.09 -36.83 21.21
CA ALA A 203 22.18 -37.69 20.79
C ALA A 203 22.60 -38.66 21.91
N ARG A 204 22.87 -39.91 21.55
CA ARG A 204 23.44 -40.89 22.48
C ARG A 204 24.92 -40.56 22.69
N CYS A 205 25.44 -40.76 23.91
CA CYS A 205 26.84 -40.43 24.24
C CYS A 205 27.86 -41.05 23.27
N VAL A 206 27.63 -42.30 22.84
CA VAL A 206 28.51 -43.03 21.91
C VAL A 206 28.53 -42.46 20.49
N ALA A 207 27.58 -41.60 20.13
CA ALA A 207 27.59 -40.91 18.84
C ALA A 207 28.74 -39.89 18.76
N CYS A 208 29.16 -39.34 19.91
CA CYS A 208 30.24 -38.36 20.01
C CYS A 208 31.49 -38.97 20.66
N HIS A 209 31.32 -39.81 21.69
CA HIS A 209 32.42 -40.39 22.46
C HIS A 209 32.71 -41.83 22.03
N ALA A 210 33.64 -41.99 21.08
CA ALA A 210 34.18 -43.30 20.69
C ALA A 210 35.19 -43.88 21.73
N ARG A 211 35.64 -43.04 22.66
CA ARG A 211 36.56 -43.36 23.77
C ARG A 211 36.06 -42.64 25.03
N PRO A 212 36.51 -43.02 26.24
CA PRO A 212 36.14 -42.34 27.48
C PRO A 212 36.31 -40.81 27.35
N PRO A 213 35.36 -40.00 27.85
CA PRO A 213 35.42 -38.54 27.72
C PRO A 213 36.73 -37.91 28.21
N ALA A 214 37.37 -38.49 29.24
CA ALA A 214 38.67 -38.05 29.76
C ALA A 214 39.83 -38.17 28.75
N GLU A 215 39.69 -39.00 27.71
CA GLU A 215 40.70 -39.23 26.68
C GLU A 215 40.29 -38.64 25.31
N ALA A 216 39.03 -38.24 25.15
CA ALA A 216 38.48 -37.81 23.88
C ALA A 216 38.72 -36.30 23.66
N LYS A 217 39.68 -35.94 22.81
CA LYS A 217 39.81 -34.59 22.26
C LYS A 217 38.84 -34.41 21.09
N LEU A 218 37.61 -34.03 21.39
CA LEU A 218 36.60 -33.66 20.39
C LEU A 218 36.77 -32.18 20.02
N GLY A 219 36.72 -31.87 18.73
CA GLY A 219 36.60 -30.49 18.25
C GLY A 219 35.20 -29.94 18.52
N ASP A 220 35.07 -28.62 18.63
CA ASP A 220 33.82 -27.92 18.94
C ASP A 220 33.16 -27.29 17.70
N THR A 221 33.76 -27.42 16.51
CA THR A 221 33.18 -26.92 15.28
C THR A 221 32.32 -27.97 14.58
N CYS A 222 31.33 -27.50 13.80
CA CYS A 222 30.41 -28.38 13.06
C CYS A 222 31.18 -29.39 12.17
N ILE A 223 32.22 -28.92 11.48
CA ILE A 223 32.96 -29.71 10.50
C ILE A 223 33.84 -30.79 11.15
N ASP A 224 34.18 -30.66 12.43
CA ASP A 224 34.98 -31.67 13.13
C ASP A 224 34.23 -33.00 13.25
N CYS A 225 32.90 -32.93 13.38
CA CYS A 225 32.02 -34.10 13.43
C CYS A 225 31.35 -34.39 12.07
N HIS A 226 30.91 -33.36 11.35
CA HIS A 226 30.07 -33.50 10.15
C HIS A 226 30.81 -33.36 8.82
N ARG A 227 32.14 -33.56 8.78
CA ARG A 227 32.93 -33.47 7.53
C ARG A 227 32.40 -34.33 6.39
N LYS A 228 31.90 -35.53 6.71
CA LYS A 228 31.34 -36.46 5.72
C LYS A 228 29.91 -36.09 5.30
N ASP A 229 29.22 -35.30 6.11
CA ASP A 229 27.84 -34.88 5.89
C ASP A 229 27.76 -33.54 5.12
N ASP A 230 28.89 -32.86 4.90
CA ASP A 230 28.94 -31.60 4.17
C ASP A 230 28.67 -31.78 2.67
N ALA A 231 27.45 -31.46 2.26
CA ALA A 231 27.01 -31.47 0.87
C ALA A 231 27.81 -30.49 -0.03
N HIS A 232 28.45 -29.47 0.57
CA HIS A 232 29.21 -28.46 -0.16
C HIS A 232 30.66 -28.85 -0.42
N LYS A 233 31.12 -29.99 0.13
CA LYS A 233 32.49 -30.53 -0.04
C LYS A 233 33.59 -29.50 0.31
N GLY A 234 33.37 -28.72 1.37
CA GLY A 234 34.28 -27.69 1.85
C GLY A 234 34.19 -26.34 1.12
N GLY A 235 33.37 -26.22 0.07
CA GLY A 235 33.26 -25.00 -0.75
C GLY A 235 32.70 -23.77 -0.01
N MET A 236 32.08 -23.95 1.16
CA MET A 236 31.47 -22.88 1.95
C MET A 236 32.23 -22.52 3.24
N GLY A 237 33.37 -23.15 3.51
CA GLY A 237 34.10 -22.98 4.76
C GLY A 237 33.42 -23.65 5.97
N ALA A 238 33.90 -23.36 7.19
CA ALA A 238 33.48 -24.05 8.41
C ALA A 238 32.28 -23.43 9.15
N ASN A 239 31.81 -22.24 8.72
CA ASN A 239 30.75 -21.48 9.39
C ASN A 239 29.36 -21.89 8.94
N CYS A 240 28.99 -23.16 9.17
CA CYS A 240 27.71 -23.72 8.77
C CYS A 240 26.50 -22.94 9.35
N GLY A 241 26.65 -22.37 10.55
CA GLY A 241 25.63 -21.63 11.28
C GLY A 241 25.11 -20.36 10.60
N ASN A 242 25.79 -19.87 9.56
CA ASN A 242 25.32 -18.73 8.76
C ASN A 242 24.11 -19.09 7.88
N CYS A 243 23.93 -20.38 7.59
CA CYS A 243 22.89 -20.88 6.71
C CYS A 243 22.06 -21.98 7.37
N HIS A 244 22.68 -22.88 8.12
CA HIS A 244 22.02 -24.03 8.73
C HIS A 244 21.85 -23.86 10.22
N THR A 245 20.83 -24.52 10.78
CA THR A 245 20.61 -24.58 12.22
C THR A 245 20.66 -26.04 12.69
N GLU A 246 21.11 -26.28 13.92
CA GLU A 246 21.13 -27.61 14.53
C GLU A 246 19.72 -28.19 14.81
N ASN A 247 18.67 -27.39 14.61
CA ASN A 247 17.26 -27.79 14.73
C ASN A 247 16.67 -28.27 13.40
N ALA A 248 17.04 -27.63 12.30
CA ALA A 248 16.43 -27.86 10.97
C ALA A 248 17.49 -27.77 9.86
N TRP A 249 18.40 -28.74 9.81
CA TRP A 249 19.57 -28.71 8.90
C TRP A 249 19.18 -28.62 7.42
N LYS A 250 18.07 -29.23 7.01
CA LYS A 250 17.59 -29.21 5.61
C LYS A 250 17.06 -27.84 5.17
N GLU A 251 16.75 -26.95 6.11
CA GLU A 251 16.25 -25.62 5.84
C GLU A 251 17.39 -24.61 5.97
N ALA A 252 18.00 -24.23 4.85
CA ALA A 252 18.99 -23.18 4.84
C ALA A 252 18.31 -21.80 4.90
N LYS A 253 18.68 -20.96 5.85
CA LYS A 253 18.23 -19.58 6.01
C LYS A 253 19.45 -18.66 6.00
N PHE A 254 19.51 -17.77 5.02
CA PHE A 254 20.56 -16.76 4.91
C PHE A 254 19.94 -15.39 4.67
N ASP A 255 20.30 -14.40 5.51
CA ASP A 255 19.75 -13.05 5.43
C ASP A 255 20.50 -12.19 4.41
N HIS A 256 19.85 -11.92 3.27
CA HIS A 256 20.38 -11.01 2.25
C HIS A 256 20.40 -9.53 2.67
N GLY A 257 19.68 -9.14 3.72
CA GLY A 257 19.73 -7.78 4.28
C GLY A 257 21.11 -7.38 4.80
N SER A 258 21.94 -8.37 5.13
CA SER A 258 23.35 -8.17 5.51
C SER A 258 24.31 -7.99 4.32
N THR A 259 23.80 -8.05 3.08
CA THR A 259 24.61 -7.99 1.86
C THR A 259 24.39 -6.70 1.08
N ARG A 260 25.18 -6.50 0.02
CA ARG A 260 25.00 -5.37 -0.91
C ARG A 260 23.78 -5.51 -1.83
N PHE A 261 23.08 -6.63 -1.78
CA PHE A 261 21.89 -6.91 -2.60
C PHE A 261 20.75 -7.43 -1.72
N PRO A 262 20.08 -6.54 -0.96
CA PRO A 262 18.91 -6.93 -0.19
C PRO A 262 17.79 -7.40 -1.14
N LEU A 263 17.22 -8.58 -0.86
CA LEU A 263 16.10 -9.10 -1.64
C LEU A 263 14.84 -8.34 -1.29
N LEU A 264 14.40 -7.48 -2.21
CA LEU A 264 13.21 -6.64 -2.04
C LEU A 264 12.06 -7.16 -2.88
N GLY A 265 10.85 -7.11 -2.31
CA GLY A 265 9.62 -7.45 -3.04
C GLY A 265 9.59 -8.90 -3.50
N GLN A 266 9.31 -9.12 -4.79
CA GLN A 266 9.20 -10.48 -5.35
C GLN A 266 10.50 -11.28 -5.30
N HIS A 267 11.66 -10.60 -5.19
CA HIS A 267 12.95 -11.27 -5.04
C HIS A 267 13.12 -11.94 -3.67
N ALA A 268 12.36 -11.54 -2.65
CA ALA A 268 12.46 -12.12 -1.30
C ALA A 268 12.06 -13.60 -1.23
N SER A 269 11.22 -14.06 -2.16
CA SER A 269 10.80 -15.45 -2.30
C SER A 269 11.61 -16.22 -3.37
N ALA A 270 12.63 -15.62 -3.95
CA ALA A 270 13.42 -16.29 -4.98
C ALA A 270 14.23 -17.45 -4.39
N LEU A 271 14.27 -18.57 -5.11
CA LEU A 271 15.16 -19.68 -4.78
C LEU A 271 16.61 -19.25 -5.00
N CYS A 272 17.53 -19.73 -4.17
CA CYS A 272 18.95 -19.36 -4.26
C CYS A 272 19.52 -19.64 -5.66
N SER A 273 19.10 -20.75 -6.29
CA SER A 273 19.53 -21.16 -7.64
C SER A 273 19.10 -20.21 -8.76
N ALA A 274 18.09 -19.37 -8.54
CA ALA A 274 17.67 -18.36 -9.51
C ALA A 274 18.74 -17.28 -9.73
N CYS A 275 19.49 -16.94 -8.67
CA CYS A 275 20.56 -15.95 -8.71
C CYS A 275 21.96 -16.59 -8.73
N HIS A 276 22.15 -17.64 -7.92
CA HIS A 276 23.41 -18.38 -7.79
C HIS A 276 23.42 -19.59 -8.72
N ARG A 277 23.69 -19.31 -10.00
CA ARG A 277 23.63 -20.31 -11.09
C ARG A 277 24.73 -21.37 -11.02
N GLN A 278 25.82 -21.09 -10.32
CA GLN A 278 26.93 -22.03 -10.16
C GLN A 278 26.72 -22.89 -8.91
N PRO A 279 26.79 -24.24 -9.03
CA PRO A 279 26.68 -25.12 -7.87
C PRO A 279 27.72 -24.76 -6.81
N ASN A 280 27.28 -24.63 -5.56
CA ASN A 280 28.13 -24.34 -4.40
C ASN A 280 28.90 -23.00 -4.46
N VAL A 281 28.56 -22.09 -5.37
CA VAL A 281 29.16 -20.74 -5.46
C VAL A 281 28.10 -19.68 -5.24
N PHE A 282 28.12 -19.08 -4.04
CA PHE A 282 27.16 -18.07 -3.61
C PHE A 282 27.76 -16.65 -3.57
N ARG A 283 29.00 -16.47 -4.03
CA ARG A 283 29.67 -15.17 -4.15
C ARG A 283 29.65 -14.67 -5.59
N GLY A 284 29.60 -13.35 -5.78
CA GLY A 284 29.75 -12.73 -7.10
C GLY A 284 28.55 -12.88 -8.03
N ALA A 285 27.36 -13.17 -7.50
CA ALA A 285 26.14 -13.12 -8.30
C ALA A 285 25.95 -11.70 -8.88
N PRO A 286 25.55 -11.56 -10.15
CA PRO A 286 25.27 -10.26 -10.75
C PRO A 286 24.17 -9.52 -9.98
N THR A 287 24.40 -8.23 -9.70
CA THR A 287 23.43 -7.36 -9.02
C THR A 287 22.68 -6.43 -9.96
N ASP A 288 23.11 -6.34 -11.21
CA ASP A 288 22.47 -5.48 -12.20
C ASP A 288 21.21 -6.15 -12.76
N CYS A 289 20.11 -5.39 -12.81
CA CYS A 289 18.79 -5.89 -13.21
C CYS A 289 18.84 -6.63 -14.56
N ILE A 290 19.53 -6.04 -15.54
CA ILE A 290 19.62 -6.56 -16.91
C ILE A 290 20.40 -7.88 -16.99
N ALA A 291 21.28 -8.19 -16.04
CA ALA A 291 22.05 -9.44 -16.05
C ALA A 291 21.16 -10.68 -15.85
N CYS A 292 19.97 -10.50 -15.27
CA CYS A 292 18.95 -11.53 -15.13
C CYS A 292 17.76 -11.28 -16.06
N HIS A 293 17.32 -10.04 -16.21
CA HIS A 293 16.07 -9.68 -16.90
C HIS A 293 16.24 -9.27 -18.36
N ARG A 294 17.38 -9.55 -19.00
CA ARG A 294 17.61 -9.22 -20.42
C ARG A 294 16.51 -9.74 -21.36
N LYS A 295 16.00 -10.94 -21.09
CA LYS A 295 14.92 -11.55 -21.89
C LYS A 295 13.53 -11.00 -21.56
N ASP A 296 13.39 -10.38 -20.39
CA ASP A 296 12.13 -9.81 -19.90
C ASP A 296 12.00 -8.32 -20.29
N ASP A 297 13.03 -7.72 -20.88
CA ASP A 297 13.01 -6.33 -21.30
C ASP A 297 12.05 -6.10 -22.47
N ALA A 298 10.85 -5.62 -22.13
CA ALA A 298 9.81 -5.25 -23.08
C ALA A 298 10.19 -4.06 -23.99
N HIS A 299 11.28 -3.34 -23.70
CA HIS A 299 11.72 -2.17 -24.45
C HIS A 299 12.76 -2.50 -25.52
N ALA A 300 13.19 -3.76 -25.64
CA ALA A 300 14.17 -4.23 -26.60
C ALA A 300 15.49 -3.42 -26.58
N GLY A 301 15.97 -3.06 -25.38
CA GLY A 301 17.24 -2.37 -25.15
C GLY A 301 17.25 -0.87 -25.49
N THR A 302 16.12 -0.28 -25.91
CA THR A 302 16.08 1.12 -26.38
C THR A 302 16.21 2.16 -25.28
N LEU A 303 15.98 1.76 -24.02
CA LEU A 303 16.03 2.63 -22.83
C LEU A 303 17.32 2.49 -22.01
N GLY A 304 18.26 1.67 -22.46
CA GLY A 304 19.49 1.37 -21.73
C GLY A 304 19.27 0.39 -20.57
N GLU A 305 20.28 0.25 -19.71
CA GLU A 305 20.33 -0.78 -18.66
C GLU A 305 19.87 -0.27 -17.28
N ASP A 306 19.61 1.04 -17.14
CA ASP A 306 19.20 1.65 -15.87
C ASP A 306 17.69 1.46 -15.58
N CYS A 307 17.31 0.21 -15.30
CA CYS A 307 15.90 -0.14 -15.06
C CYS A 307 15.29 0.58 -13.85
N LYS A 308 16.11 0.89 -12.82
CA LYS A 308 15.67 1.50 -11.56
C LYS A 308 15.18 2.95 -11.71
N GLY A 309 15.49 3.61 -12.83
CA GLY A 309 14.94 4.92 -13.16
C GLY A 309 13.44 4.89 -13.41
N CYS A 310 12.88 3.72 -13.76
CA CYS A 310 11.46 3.56 -14.08
C CYS A 310 10.76 2.49 -13.22
N HIS A 311 11.44 1.37 -12.98
CA HIS A 311 10.89 0.19 -12.33
C HIS A 311 11.46 -0.02 -10.93
N GLN A 312 10.73 -0.76 -10.09
CA GLN A 312 11.18 -1.09 -8.74
C GLN A 312 11.27 -2.60 -8.54
N PRO A 313 12.15 -3.11 -7.67
CA PRO A 313 12.25 -4.55 -7.37
C PRO A 313 10.97 -5.19 -6.81
N ARG A 314 10.01 -4.37 -6.34
CA ARG A 314 8.68 -4.80 -5.89
C ARG A 314 7.74 -5.17 -7.03
N GLY A 315 8.00 -4.66 -8.25
CA GLY A 315 7.22 -4.98 -9.43
C GLY A 315 7.56 -4.10 -10.62
N TRP A 316 7.48 -4.67 -11.83
CA TRP A 316 7.70 -3.96 -13.10
C TRP A 316 6.55 -3.02 -13.48
N LYS A 317 5.33 -3.28 -12.99
CA LYS A 317 4.14 -2.46 -13.27
C LYS A 317 3.39 -2.12 -11.96
N PRO A 318 2.95 -0.87 -11.78
CA PRO A 318 3.25 0.30 -12.62
C PRO A 318 4.71 0.75 -12.49
N ALA A 319 5.25 1.41 -13.53
CA ALA A 319 6.59 2.00 -13.53
C ALA A 319 6.60 3.31 -12.72
N VAL A 320 6.62 3.19 -11.39
CA VAL A 320 6.48 4.32 -10.45
C VAL A 320 7.72 5.20 -10.33
N GLY A 321 8.87 4.76 -10.85
CA GLY A 321 10.11 5.53 -10.78
C GLY A 321 10.17 6.68 -11.78
N PHE A 322 9.40 6.60 -12.87
CA PHE A 322 9.45 7.57 -13.95
C PHE A 322 8.46 8.71 -13.77
N ASP A 323 8.96 9.94 -13.78
CA ASP A 323 8.17 11.15 -13.59
C ASP A 323 8.07 11.97 -14.88
N HIS A 324 6.88 11.98 -15.49
CA HIS A 324 6.62 12.73 -16.72
C HIS A 324 6.69 14.25 -16.53
N SER A 325 6.55 14.77 -15.30
CA SER A 325 6.63 16.23 -15.05
C SER A 325 8.02 16.81 -15.35
N LYS A 326 9.05 15.95 -15.39
CA LYS A 326 10.43 16.32 -15.72
C LYS A 326 10.73 16.27 -17.22
N THR A 327 9.73 15.93 -18.04
CA THR A 327 9.89 15.80 -19.49
C THR A 327 9.30 17.00 -20.23
N ALA A 328 9.66 17.15 -21.51
CA ALA A 328 9.09 18.19 -22.38
C ALA A 328 7.57 18.09 -22.56
N PHE A 329 6.98 16.92 -22.28
CA PHE A 329 5.54 16.71 -22.28
C PHE A 329 5.06 16.23 -20.91
N SER A 330 4.87 17.20 -20.01
CA SER A 330 4.24 16.95 -18.72
C SER A 330 2.81 16.45 -18.90
N LEU A 331 2.46 15.32 -18.31
CA LEU A 331 1.09 14.80 -18.36
C LEU A 331 0.15 15.67 -17.51
N PHE A 332 -0.95 16.13 -18.10
CA PHE A 332 -1.96 16.95 -17.44
C PHE A 332 -3.39 16.53 -17.82
N GLY A 333 -4.34 16.87 -16.95
CA GLY A 333 -5.73 16.44 -17.08
C GLY A 333 -5.83 14.91 -17.17
N ARG A 334 -6.69 14.42 -18.07
CA ARG A 334 -6.93 12.99 -18.24
C ARG A 334 -5.73 12.21 -18.78
N HIS A 335 -4.72 12.87 -19.36
CA HIS A 335 -3.52 12.20 -19.84
C HIS A 335 -2.67 11.62 -18.70
N ARG A 336 -2.84 12.07 -17.44
CA ARG A 336 -2.16 11.48 -16.28
C ARG A 336 -2.61 10.05 -15.99
N GLU A 337 -3.82 9.70 -16.43
CA GLU A 337 -4.41 8.37 -16.27
C GLU A 337 -4.08 7.45 -17.46
N ALA A 338 -3.46 7.98 -18.52
CA ALA A 338 -3.19 7.22 -19.73
C ALA A 338 -2.11 6.16 -19.48
N ALA A 339 -2.37 4.94 -19.96
CA ALA A 339 -1.36 3.90 -19.98
C ALA A 339 -0.20 4.30 -20.91
N CYS A 340 1.04 3.91 -20.56
CA CYS A 340 2.23 4.23 -21.36
C CYS A 340 2.08 3.82 -22.82
N SER A 341 1.48 2.66 -23.10
CA SER A 341 1.25 2.14 -24.46
C SER A 341 0.26 2.97 -25.29
N GLY A 342 -0.56 3.80 -24.65
CA GLY A 342 -1.45 4.72 -25.34
C GLY A 342 -0.69 5.76 -26.17
N CYS A 343 0.44 6.23 -25.62
CA CYS A 343 1.34 7.18 -26.27
C CYS A 343 2.54 6.47 -26.92
N HIS A 344 3.22 5.59 -26.18
CA HIS A 344 4.42 4.87 -26.62
C HIS A 344 4.08 3.59 -27.37
N ARG A 345 3.67 3.75 -28.65
CA ARG A 345 3.31 2.64 -29.53
C ARG A 345 4.55 1.97 -30.12
N GLY A 346 5.05 0.96 -29.41
CA GLY A 346 6.14 0.10 -29.86
C GLY A 346 7.44 0.29 -29.07
N PRO A 347 8.38 -0.67 -29.18
CA PRO A 347 9.55 -0.72 -28.31
C PRO A 347 10.54 0.44 -28.51
N LYS A 348 10.54 1.11 -29.67
CA LYS A 348 11.39 2.29 -29.95
C LYS A 348 10.72 3.64 -29.64
N ALA A 349 9.48 3.65 -29.18
CA ALA A 349 8.65 4.85 -29.11
C ALA A 349 8.81 5.66 -27.82
N PHE A 350 9.73 5.33 -26.91
CA PHE A 350 9.84 6.04 -25.64
C PHE A 350 10.60 7.37 -25.70
N ARG A 351 11.25 7.69 -26.83
CA ARG A 351 11.97 8.94 -27.05
C ARG A 351 11.45 9.64 -28.30
N GLY A 352 11.42 10.98 -28.28
CA GLY A 352 11.12 11.80 -29.46
C GLY A 352 9.67 11.72 -29.95
N ILE A 353 8.71 11.41 -29.07
CA ILE A 353 7.28 11.50 -29.43
C ILE A 353 6.89 12.97 -29.62
N ALA A 354 6.20 13.25 -30.72
CA ALA A 354 5.59 14.56 -30.97
C ALA A 354 4.45 14.84 -29.98
N SER A 355 4.38 16.06 -29.47
CA SER A 355 3.55 16.44 -28.33
C SER A 355 2.39 17.39 -28.67
N GLY A 356 2.20 17.69 -29.96
CA GLY A 356 1.05 18.43 -30.43
C GLY A 356 -0.23 17.61 -30.27
N CYS A 357 -1.34 18.28 -29.98
CA CYS A 357 -2.63 17.62 -29.79
C CYS A 357 -2.98 16.74 -31.01
N ASN A 358 -2.81 17.29 -32.22
CA ASN A 358 -3.14 16.62 -33.47
C ASN A 358 -2.15 15.50 -33.85
N ASP A 359 -0.95 15.46 -33.29
CA ASP A 359 -0.01 14.35 -33.56
C ASP A 359 -0.58 13.01 -33.07
N CYS A 360 -1.41 13.07 -32.02
CA CYS A 360 -2.12 11.91 -31.47
C CYS A 360 -3.61 11.89 -31.84
N HIS A 361 -4.27 13.05 -31.82
CA HIS A 361 -5.73 13.18 -31.91
C HIS A 361 -6.24 13.66 -33.29
N ALA A 362 -5.43 13.67 -34.35
CA ALA A 362 -5.88 14.08 -35.69
C ALA A 362 -7.13 13.31 -36.18
N LYS A 363 -7.27 12.04 -35.80
CA LYS A 363 -8.45 11.22 -36.15
C LYS A 363 -9.67 11.50 -35.26
N ASP A 364 -9.43 12.03 -34.07
CA ASP A 364 -10.47 12.33 -33.08
C ASP A 364 -11.02 13.75 -33.24
N ASP A 365 -10.38 14.60 -34.07
CA ASP A 365 -10.80 15.98 -34.30
C ASP A 365 -12.09 16.06 -35.15
N PRO A 366 -13.24 16.42 -34.55
CA PRO A 366 -14.49 16.56 -35.30
C PRO A 366 -14.47 17.76 -36.26
N HIS A 367 -13.56 18.72 -36.05
CA HIS A 367 -13.44 19.92 -36.88
C HIS A 367 -12.64 19.66 -38.16
N LYS A 368 -11.93 18.53 -38.25
CA LYS A 368 -11.11 18.14 -39.41
C LYS A 368 -10.07 19.22 -39.77
N GLY A 369 -9.42 19.80 -38.77
CA GLY A 369 -8.40 20.83 -38.91
C GLY A 369 -8.93 22.24 -39.21
N ARG A 370 -10.26 22.44 -39.31
CA ARG A 370 -10.85 23.74 -39.64
C ARG A 370 -10.67 24.83 -38.59
N ASN A 371 -10.35 24.48 -37.34
CA ASN A 371 -10.14 25.45 -36.27
C ASN A 371 -8.65 25.61 -35.93
N GLY A 372 -7.76 25.20 -36.82
CA GLY A 372 -6.31 25.23 -36.57
C GLY A 372 -5.83 24.20 -35.54
N PRO A 373 -4.52 24.17 -35.23
CA PRO A 373 -3.92 23.18 -34.35
C PRO A 373 -3.94 23.55 -32.86
N ASP A 374 -4.28 24.80 -32.51
CA ASP A 374 -4.29 25.26 -31.12
C ASP A 374 -5.60 24.90 -30.41
N CYS A 375 -5.79 23.60 -30.16
CA CYS A 375 -6.98 23.10 -29.49
C CYS A 375 -7.16 23.69 -28.08
N ARG A 376 -6.07 24.13 -27.43
CA ARG A 376 -6.09 24.61 -26.03
C ARG A 376 -6.73 25.98 -25.88
N SER A 377 -6.86 26.73 -26.97
CA SER A 377 -7.62 27.97 -27.01
C SER A 377 -9.10 27.77 -26.64
N CYS A 378 -9.64 26.58 -26.90
CA CYS A 378 -11.06 26.25 -26.76
C CYS A 378 -11.32 25.05 -25.85
N HIS A 379 -10.45 24.04 -25.87
CA HIS A 379 -10.63 22.79 -25.16
C HIS A 379 -9.65 22.65 -24.00
N ASN A 380 -10.14 22.10 -22.89
CA ASN A 380 -9.33 21.75 -21.74
C ASN A 380 -9.10 20.23 -21.70
N ALA A 381 -7.85 19.76 -21.59
CA ALA A 381 -7.54 18.33 -21.55
C ALA A 381 -8.08 17.59 -20.31
N SER A 382 -8.48 18.32 -19.26
CA SER A 382 -9.19 17.76 -18.10
C SER A 382 -10.70 17.63 -18.34
N SER A 383 -11.28 18.45 -19.22
CA SER A 383 -12.72 18.50 -19.50
C SER A 383 -12.98 18.85 -20.97
N TRP A 384 -12.67 17.91 -21.88
CA TRP A 384 -12.63 18.20 -23.32
C TRP A 384 -13.96 18.69 -23.90
N LYS A 385 -15.08 18.19 -23.34
CA LYS A 385 -16.44 18.56 -23.77
C LYS A 385 -16.86 19.94 -23.32
N GLN A 386 -16.24 20.50 -22.28
CA GLN A 386 -16.49 21.87 -21.86
C GLN A 386 -15.59 22.80 -22.64
N ILE A 387 -16.21 23.59 -23.52
CA ILE A 387 -15.51 24.60 -24.30
C ILE A 387 -15.31 25.82 -23.41
N SER A 388 -14.05 26.25 -23.24
CA SER A 388 -13.69 27.44 -22.46
C SER A 388 -13.71 28.72 -23.28
N PHE A 389 -13.78 28.61 -24.61
CA PHE A 389 -13.84 29.76 -25.51
C PHE A 389 -15.19 30.47 -25.41
N ASP A 390 -15.13 31.78 -25.17
CA ASP A 390 -16.29 32.67 -25.09
C ASP A 390 -16.18 33.68 -26.23
N HIS A 391 -16.99 33.48 -27.28
CA HIS A 391 -16.92 34.31 -28.49
C HIS A 391 -17.18 35.80 -28.20
N ASP A 392 -18.09 36.12 -27.28
CA ASP A 392 -18.49 37.49 -26.95
C ASP A 392 -17.36 38.25 -26.24
N LYS A 393 -16.52 37.54 -25.48
CA LYS A 393 -15.36 38.12 -24.79
C LYS A 393 -14.08 38.10 -25.60
N SER A 394 -13.90 37.08 -26.43
CA SER A 394 -12.67 36.86 -27.19
C SER A 394 -12.65 37.56 -28.55
N THR A 395 -13.78 38.09 -29.01
CA THR A 395 -13.89 38.74 -30.32
C THR A 395 -14.55 40.11 -30.23
N ARG A 396 -14.48 40.89 -31.31
CA ARG A 396 -15.13 42.22 -31.42
C ARG A 396 -16.58 42.14 -31.94
N PHE A 397 -17.09 40.94 -32.23
CA PHE A 397 -18.43 40.74 -32.76
C PHE A 397 -19.25 39.87 -31.80
N PRO A 398 -20.02 40.48 -30.89
CA PRO A 398 -20.88 39.75 -29.97
C PRO A 398 -21.99 39.00 -30.72
N LEU A 399 -22.18 37.73 -30.40
CA LEU A 399 -23.23 36.91 -30.98
C LEU A 399 -24.54 37.14 -30.22
N VAL A 400 -25.36 38.03 -30.78
CA VAL A 400 -26.66 38.40 -30.22
C VAL A 400 -27.81 37.80 -31.04
N GLY A 401 -28.96 37.62 -30.40
CA GLY A 401 -30.18 37.12 -31.01
C GLY A 401 -30.02 35.78 -31.71
N GLY A 402 -30.47 35.74 -32.97
CA GLY A 402 -30.39 34.55 -33.83
C GLY A 402 -28.96 34.11 -34.18
N HIS A 403 -27.94 34.93 -33.92
CA HIS A 403 -26.54 34.55 -34.15
C HIS A 403 -25.95 33.71 -33.00
N ARG A 404 -26.49 33.83 -31.79
CA ARG A 404 -25.96 33.15 -30.60
C ARG A 404 -25.90 31.62 -30.68
N PRO A 405 -26.92 30.92 -31.22
CA PRO A 405 -26.88 29.46 -31.33
C PRO A 405 -26.15 28.96 -32.58
N LEU A 406 -25.58 29.83 -33.42
CA LEU A 406 -24.91 29.40 -34.64
C LEU A 406 -23.59 28.70 -34.32
N ALA A 407 -23.34 27.59 -35.03
CA ALA A 407 -22.03 26.97 -35.02
C ALA A 407 -21.01 27.89 -35.72
N CYS A 408 -19.75 27.83 -35.30
CA CYS A 408 -18.68 28.69 -35.84
C CYS A 408 -18.62 28.64 -37.38
N ASN A 409 -18.86 27.45 -37.95
CA ASN A 409 -18.79 27.21 -39.39
C ASN A 409 -19.96 27.81 -40.20
N ALA A 410 -20.98 28.37 -39.55
CA ALA A 410 -21.99 29.17 -40.20
C ALA A 410 -21.40 30.49 -40.73
N CYS A 411 -20.38 31.01 -40.06
CA CYS A 411 -19.70 32.25 -40.41
C CYS A 411 -18.28 31.99 -40.94
N HIS A 412 -17.51 31.13 -40.26
CA HIS A 412 -16.13 30.80 -40.61
C HIS A 412 -16.06 29.62 -41.58
N ARG A 413 -15.60 29.85 -42.81
CA ARG A 413 -15.48 28.79 -43.82
C ARG A 413 -14.11 28.11 -43.77
N ASN A 414 -13.12 28.75 -43.15
CA ASN A 414 -11.75 28.30 -43.03
C ASN A 414 -11.28 28.37 -41.57
N ASP A 415 -9.97 28.35 -41.36
CA ASP A 415 -9.34 28.55 -40.05
C ASP A 415 -9.83 29.83 -39.39
N ALA A 416 -10.71 29.68 -38.38
CA ALA A 416 -11.29 30.78 -37.64
C ALA A 416 -10.25 31.68 -36.95
N HIS A 417 -9.04 31.16 -36.65
CA HIS A 417 -7.95 31.98 -36.10
C HIS A 417 -7.28 32.88 -37.13
N ARG A 418 -7.41 32.57 -38.42
CA ARG A 418 -6.75 33.28 -39.53
C ARG A 418 -7.74 34.05 -40.41
N GLU A 419 -8.99 33.60 -40.46
CA GLU A 419 -10.03 34.16 -41.30
C GLU A 419 -10.51 35.51 -40.75
N LYS A 420 -10.43 36.54 -41.60
CA LYS A 420 -10.93 37.89 -41.29
C LYS A 420 -12.28 38.09 -41.96
N LEU A 421 -13.36 38.06 -41.17
CA LEU A 421 -14.72 38.32 -41.64
C LEU A 421 -15.06 39.81 -41.55
N ASP A 422 -15.82 40.30 -42.52
CA ASP A 422 -16.45 41.62 -42.46
C ASP A 422 -17.69 41.57 -41.55
N MET A 423 -17.69 42.40 -40.51
CA MET A 423 -18.72 42.46 -39.46
C MET A 423 -19.94 43.31 -39.84
N GLN A 424 -19.96 43.92 -41.03
CA GLN A 424 -21.12 44.65 -41.52
C GLN A 424 -22.28 43.69 -41.82
N CYS A 425 -23.51 44.02 -41.39
CA CYS A 425 -24.68 43.16 -41.56
C CYS A 425 -24.87 42.71 -43.03
N VAL A 426 -24.62 43.63 -43.96
CA VAL A 426 -24.78 43.41 -45.41
C VAL A 426 -23.78 42.39 -45.96
N SER A 427 -22.61 42.19 -45.34
CA SER A 427 -21.61 41.22 -45.81
C SER A 427 -22.17 39.79 -45.83
N CYS A 428 -23.09 39.49 -44.90
CA CYS A 428 -23.77 38.20 -44.79
C CYS A 428 -25.24 38.25 -45.27
N HIS A 429 -25.92 39.38 -45.10
CA HIS A 429 -27.37 39.48 -45.33
C HIS A 429 -27.78 40.23 -46.59
N ALA A 430 -26.86 40.66 -47.46
CA ALA A 430 -27.21 41.40 -48.69
C ALA A 430 -28.27 40.69 -49.55
N ALA A 431 -28.17 39.37 -49.74
CA ALA A 431 -29.14 38.60 -50.52
C ALA A 431 -30.52 38.48 -49.86
N LYS A 432 -30.62 38.77 -48.55
CA LYS A 432 -31.85 38.73 -47.77
C LYS A 432 -32.43 40.11 -47.49
N ASP A 433 -31.81 41.18 -48.00
CA ASP A 433 -32.27 42.55 -47.80
C ASP A 433 -33.55 42.82 -48.61
N PRO A 434 -34.73 42.97 -47.95
CA PRO A 434 -35.97 43.28 -48.64
C PRO A 434 -35.99 44.70 -49.23
N HIS A 435 -35.10 45.59 -48.79
CA HIS A 435 -35.00 46.98 -49.22
C HIS A 435 -34.12 47.18 -50.45
N ARG A 436 -33.48 46.10 -50.96
CA ARG A 436 -32.68 46.12 -52.19
C ARG A 436 -31.56 47.18 -52.16
N GLY A 437 -30.94 47.37 -50.99
CA GLY A 437 -29.85 48.32 -50.76
C GLY A 437 -30.25 49.79 -50.72
N LYS A 438 -31.55 50.13 -50.78
CA LYS A 438 -32.00 51.54 -50.86
C LYS A 438 -31.87 52.31 -49.54
N LEU A 439 -31.75 51.63 -48.41
CA LEU A 439 -31.63 52.24 -47.07
C LEU A 439 -30.18 52.29 -46.54
N GLY A 440 -29.19 51.91 -47.35
CA GLY A 440 -27.80 51.85 -46.94
C GLY A 440 -27.47 50.64 -46.06
N ASN A 441 -26.27 50.63 -45.47
CA ASN A 441 -25.73 49.46 -44.75
C ASN A 441 -25.92 49.52 -43.23
N ASP A 442 -26.35 50.66 -42.70
CA ASP A 442 -26.55 50.86 -41.25
C ASP A 442 -27.91 50.34 -40.80
N CYS A 443 -28.08 49.02 -40.86
CA CYS A 443 -29.33 48.34 -40.51
C CYS A 443 -29.71 48.57 -39.04
N ALA A 444 -28.72 48.79 -38.17
CA ALA A 444 -28.89 48.96 -36.73
C ALA A 444 -29.70 50.22 -36.36
N ARG A 445 -29.86 51.17 -37.28
CA ARG A 445 -30.74 52.34 -37.10
C ARG A 445 -32.20 52.01 -36.94
N CYS A 446 -32.64 50.89 -37.53
CA CYS A 446 -34.05 50.49 -37.57
C CYS A 446 -34.26 49.09 -36.97
N HIS A 447 -33.30 48.20 -37.15
CA HIS A 447 -33.37 46.81 -36.71
C HIS A 447 -32.46 46.56 -35.51
N VAL A 448 -32.97 45.86 -34.51
CA VAL A 448 -32.17 45.32 -33.41
C VAL A 448 -31.84 43.86 -33.69
N ALA A 449 -30.58 43.47 -33.56
CA ALA A 449 -30.13 42.11 -33.90
C ALA A 449 -30.80 41.02 -33.04
N ASP A 450 -31.15 41.33 -31.79
CA ASP A 450 -31.89 40.44 -30.88
C ASP A 450 -33.37 40.24 -31.28
N ALA A 451 -33.95 41.21 -31.98
CA ALA A 451 -35.37 41.18 -32.35
C ALA A 451 -35.57 41.81 -33.73
N TRP A 452 -34.95 41.23 -34.78
CA TRP A 452 -34.87 41.82 -36.12
C TRP A 452 -36.21 42.26 -36.72
N LYS A 453 -37.30 41.56 -36.37
CA LYS A 453 -38.66 41.87 -36.84
C LYS A 453 -39.30 43.06 -36.12
N GLN A 454 -38.79 43.46 -34.95
CA GLN A 454 -39.23 44.63 -34.22
C GLN A 454 -38.45 45.84 -34.74
N VAL A 455 -39.10 46.58 -35.64
CA VAL A 455 -38.53 47.79 -36.22
C VAL A 455 -38.96 48.98 -35.38
N VAL A 456 -37.99 49.78 -34.93
CA VAL A 456 -38.25 50.98 -34.14
C VAL A 456 -37.88 52.20 -34.97
N VAL A 457 -38.89 52.96 -35.39
CA VAL A 457 -38.71 54.26 -36.07
C VAL A 457 -39.53 55.31 -35.33
N ASP A 458 -38.87 56.39 -34.90
CA ASP A 458 -39.55 57.52 -34.29
C ASP A 458 -40.04 58.51 -35.35
N HIS A 459 -41.31 58.41 -35.73
CA HIS A 459 -41.92 59.32 -36.70
C HIS A 459 -42.03 60.77 -36.22
N ASN A 460 -41.95 61.05 -34.91
CA ASN A 460 -41.94 62.44 -34.41
C ASN A 460 -40.68 63.20 -34.84
N ARG A 461 -39.62 62.48 -35.23
CA ARG A 461 -38.36 63.04 -35.75
C ARG A 461 -38.29 63.03 -37.27
N THR A 462 -39.41 62.77 -37.95
CA THR A 462 -39.49 62.74 -39.42
C THR A 462 -40.32 63.90 -39.94
N ALA A 463 -40.25 64.15 -41.25
CA ALA A 463 -41.03 65.20 -41.92
C ALA A 463 -42.55 64.94 -41.95
N PHE A 464 -43.01 63.81 -41.41
CA PHE A 464 -44.43 63.47 -41.27
C PHE A 464 -44.68 62.83 -39.90
N PRO A 465 -44.90 63.63 -38.85
CA PRO A 465 -45.26 63.11 -37.53
C PRO A 465 -46.61 62.40 -37.58
N LEU A 466 -46.67 61.16 -37.09
CA LEU A 466 -47.94 60.44 -37.01
C LEU A 466 -48.82 61.07 -35.92
N LEU A 467 -49.85 61.80 -36.35
CA LEU A 467 -50.84 62.43 -35.47
C LEU A 467 -52.17 61.68 -35.49
N GLY A 468 -52.84 61.65 -34.34
CA GLY A 468 -54.16 61.04 -34.23
C GLY A 468 -54.17 59.55 -34.59
N ARG A 469 -55.12 59.14 -35.43
CA ARG A 469 -55.32 57.74 -35.82
C ARG A 469 -54.20 57.18 -36.70
N HIS A 470 -53.39 58.03 -37.34
CA HIS A 470 -52.24 57.59 -38.15
C HIS A 470 -51.18 56.84 -37.32
N ARG A 471 -51.14 57.04 -36.00
CA ARG A 471 -50.26 56.27 -35.09
C ARG A 471 -50.60 54.78 -35.01
N LEU A 472 -51.82 54.41 -35.40
CA LEU A 472 -52.32 53.03 -35.34
C LEU A 472 -52.25 52.32 -36.69
N VAL A 473 -51.82 53.02 -37.75
CA VAL A 473 -51.73 52.47 -39.10
C VAL A 473 -50.44 51.66 -39.22
N ALA A 474 -50.56 50.44 -39.76
CA ALA A 474 -49.39 49.61 -40.05
C ALA A 474 -48.49 50.30 -41.08
N CYS A 475 -47.16 50.11 -40.99
CA CYS A 475 -46.20 50.81 -41.83
C CYS A 475 -46.48 50.67 -43.33
N THR A 476 -46.97 49.50 -43.78
CA THR A 476 -47.33 49.22 -45.17
C THR A 476 -48.51 50.04 -45.69
N GLY A 477 -49.33 50.62 -44.80
CA GLY A 477 -50.39 51.56 -45.16
C GLY A 477 -49.84 52.88 -45.73
N CYS A 478 -48.63 53.27 -45.33
CA CYS A 478 -47.95 54.46 -45.85
C CYS A 478 -46.79 54.09 -46.80
N HIS A 479 -46.08 53.00 -46.53
CA HIS A 479 -44.91 52.53 -47.26
C HIS A 479 -45.22 51.23 -48.03
N ALA A 480 -46.00 51.36 -49.11
CA ALA A 480 -46.52 50.21 -49.87
C ALA A 480 -45.42 49.36 -50.52
N ASP A 481 -44.33 49.98 -50.99
CA ASP A 481 -43.23 49.32 -51.70
C ASP A 481 -42.18 48.67 -50.79
N LYS A 482 -42.28 48.89 -49.46
CA LYS A 482 -41.30 48.45 -48.45
C LYS A 482 -39.88 48.97 -48.68
N LEU A 483 -39.70 49.96 -49.56
CA LEU A 483 -38.45 50.70 -49.72
C LEU A 483 -38.37 51.83 -48.70
N TYR A 484 -39.49 52.19 -48.07
CA TYR A 484 -39.61 53.20 -47.02
C TYR A 484 -39.09 54.58 -47.46
N GLN A 485 -39.14 54.84 -48.77
CA GLN A 485 -38.77 56.09 -49.42
C GLN A 485 -39.98 56.65 -50.17
N GLY A 486 -40.10 57.98 -50.24
CA GLY A 486 -41.05 58.62 -51.16
C GLY A 486 -42.54 58.50 -50.83
N ALA A 487 -42.92 58.06 -49.61
CA ALA A 487 -44.32 58.10 -49.19
C ALA A 487 -44.86 59.53 -49.27
N SER A 488 -46.05 59.69 -49.86
CA SER A 488 -46.66 61.02 -50.00
C SER A 488 -46.98 61.61 -48.63
N LYS A 489 -46.65 62.89 -48.45
CA LYS A 489 -47.01 63.67 -47.25
C LYS A 489 -48.35 64.41 -47.42
N ALA A 490 -48.87 64.47 -48.64
CA ALA A 490 -50.14 65.15 -48.91
C ALA A 490 -51.31 64.21 -48.61
N CYS A 491 -52.36 64.72 -47.97
CA CYS A 491 -53.55 63.94 -47.57
C CYS A 491 -54.14 63.14 -48.74
N VAL A 492 -54.33 63.81 -49.89
CA VAL A 492 -54.86 63.19 -51.11
C VAL A 492 -53.99 62.04 -51.63
N GLY A 493 -52.69 62.00 -51.33
CA GLY A 493 -51.81 60.91 -51.75
C GLY A 493 -52.20 59.55 -51.17
N CYS A 494 -52.90 59.54 -50.03
CA CYS A 494 -53.41 58.32 -49.40
C CYS A 494 -54.95 58.27 -49.42
N HIS A 495 -55.60 59.42 -49.26
CA HIS A 495 -57.05 59.53 -49.08
C HIS A 495 -57.81 59.99 -50.33
N ALA A 496 -57.24 59.85 -51.54
CA ALA A 496 -57.92 60.21 -52.78
C ALA A 496 -59.29 59.53 -52.95
N LYS A 497 -59.42 58.27 -52.47
CA LYS A 497 -60.67 57.51 -52.54
C LYS A 497 -61.68 57.89 -51.45
N ASP A 498 -61.22 58.57 -50.40
CA ASP A 498 -62.04 58.97 -49.26
C ASP A 498 -62.60 60.39 -49.43
N ASP A 499 -62.23 61.10 -50.49
CA ASP A 499 -62.71 62.46 -50.74
C ASP A 499 -64.19 62.49 -51.15
N ALA A 500 -65.04 62.77 -50.17
CA ALA A 500 -66.48 62.96 -50.37
C ALA A 500 -66.82 64.19 -51.25
N HIS A 501 -65.87 65.10 -51.49
CA HIS A 501 -66.09 66.32 -52.26
C HIS A 501 -65.72 66.18 -53.74
N GLN A 502 -65.14 65.06 -54.16
CA GLN A 502 -64.77 64.81 -55.57
C GLN A 502 -63.89 65.96 -56.14
N GLU A 503 -62.90 66.41 -55.38
CA GLU A 503 -61.97 67.51 -55.67
C GLU A 503 -62.61 68.92 -55.83
N ARG A 504 -63.92 69.07 -55.52
CA ARG A 504 -64.61 70.39 -55.55
C ARG A 504 -64.08 71.39 -54.53
N MET A 505 -63.44 70.89 -53.47
CA MET A 505 -62.75 71.70 -52.45
C MET A 505 -61.23 71.73 -52.62
N GLY A 506 -60.72 71.34 -53.79
CA GLY A 506 -59.28 71.21 -53.99
C GLY A 506 -58.66 70.07 -53.19
N ARG A 507 -57.33 70.08 -53.06
CA ARG A 507 -56.54 68.96 -52.51
C ARG A 507 -55.87 69.26 -51.14
N ALA A 508 -56.02 70.49 -50.65
CA ALA A 508 -55.52 70.93 -49.34
C ALA A 508 -56.56 70.63 -48.26
N CYS A 509 -56.72 69.35 -47.94
CA CYS A 509 -57.75 68.87 -47.00
C CYS A 509 -57.58 69.49 -45.60
N GLU A 510 -56.34 69.78 -45.21
CA GLU A 510 -55.95 70.35 -43.92
C GLU A 510 -56.49 71.76 -43.65
N THR A 511 -57.01 72.45 -44.67
CA THR A 511 -57.72 73.72 -44.49
C THR A 511 -59.05 73.53 -43.75
N CYS A 512 -59.72 72.40 -43.97
CA CYS A 512 -61.05 72.15 -43.40
C CYS A 512 -61.11 70.89 -42.52
N HIS A 513 -60.08 70.05 -42.53
CA HIS A 513 -60.06 68.78 -41.81
C HIS A 513 -58.78 68.63 -41.00
N ASN A 514 -58.83 67.78 -39.97
CA ASN A 514 -57.66 67.49 -39.14
C ASN A 514 -57.34 65.98 -39.09
N ALA A 515 -56.06 65.67 -38.85
CA ALA A 515 -55.56 64.30 -38.78
C ALA A 515 -56.01 63.50 -37.54
N ARG A 516 -56.69 64.13 -36.56
CA ARG A 516 -57.28 63.42 -35.40
C ARG A 516 -58.62 62.80 -35.78
N ALA A 517 -59.50 63.56 -36.43
CA ALA A 517 -60.67 63.05 -37.13
C ALA A 517 -61.19 64.07 -38.16
N TRP A 518 -61.67 63.56 -39.30
CA TRP A 518 -62.26 64.35 -40.38
C TRP A 518 -63.40 65.28 -39.94
N THR A 519 -64.16 64.90 -38.92
CA THR A 519 -65.33 65.65 -38.42
C THR A 519 -65.04 66.60 -37.26
N LEU A 520 -63.82 66.60 -36.71
CA LEU A 520 -63.49 67.36 -35.49
C LEU A 520 -63.12 68.82 -35.76
N TRP A 521 -62.70 69.18 -36.99
CA TRP A 521 -62.45 70.56 -37.39
C TRP A 521 -63.64 71.06 -38.19
N GLN A 522 -64.22 72.19 -37.78
CA GLN A 522 -65.35 72.80 -38.48
C GLN A 522 -64.85 74.10 -39.11
N PHE A 523 -64.67 74.06 -40.43
CA PHE A 523 -64.46 75.27 -41.22
C PHE A 523 -65.68 76.19 -41.07
N ASP A 524 -65.44 77.43 -40.68
CA ASP A 524 -66.49 78.43 -40.51
C ASP A 524 -66.42 79.47 -41.63
N HIS A 525 -67.41 79.47 -42.50
CA HIS A 525 -67.50 80.42 -43.62
C HIS A 525 -67.52 81.88 -43.17
N ALA A 526 -68.09 82.20 -42.00
CA ALA A 526 -68.20 83.57 -41.51
C ALA A 526 -66.84 84.13 -41.06
N ASN A 527 -65.98 83.27 -40.53
CA ASN A 527 -64.67 83.67 -40.01
C ASN A 527 -63.52 83.44 -41.01
N GLU A 528 -63.64 82.45 -41.89
CA GLU A 528 -62.56 82.05 -42.81
C GLU A 528 -62.76 82.52 -44.26
N THR A 529 -63.93 83.08 -44.59
CA THR A 529 -64.21 83.59 -45.95
C THR A 529 -64.84 84.98 -45.92
N ARG A 530 -64.90 85.61 -47.11
CA ARG A 530 -65.62 86.88 -47.29
C ARG A 530 -67.13 86.68 -47.54
N PHE A 531 -67.64 85.47 -47.35
CA PHE A 531 -69.03 85.12 -47.62
C PHE A 531 -69.61 84.31 -46.46
N ALA A 532 -70.26 85.00 -45.53
CA ALA A 532 -70.97 84.36 -44.43
C ALA A 532 -72.26 83.71 -44.93
N LEU A 533 -72.47 82.43 -44.62
CA LEU A 533 -73.67 81.69 -44.98
C LEU A 533 -74.85 82.15 -44.10
N THR A 534 -75.63 83.11 -44.59
CA THR A 534 -76.79 83.68 -43.90
C THR A 534 -78.08 83.45 -44.69
N GLY A 535 -79.24 83.61 -44.02
CA GLY A 535 -80.55 83.44 -44.65
C GLY A 535 -80.73 82.01 -45.19
N ALA A 536 -81.23 81.90 -46.42
CA ALA A 536 -81.48 80.61 -47.07
C ALA A 536 -80.19 79.80 -47.34
N HIS A 537 -79.01 80.43 -47.28
CA HIS A 537 -77.72 79.78 -47.50
C HIS A 537 -77.16 79.08 -46.25
N ALA A 538 -77.67 79.38 -45.05
CA ALA A 538 -77.10 78.91 -43.78
C ALA A 538 -77.09 77.38 -43.61
N SER A 539 -78.06 76.69 -44.21
CA SER A 539 -78.19 75.22 -44.13
C SER A 539 -77.71 74.49 -45.38
N LEU A 540 -77.12 75.19 -46.36
CA LEU A 540 -76.67 74.56 -47.59
C LEU A 540 -75.39 73.75 -47.37
N LYS A 541 -75.34 72.57 -47.99
CA LYS A 541 -74.11 71.78 -48.07
C LYS A 541 -73.14 72.42 -49.06
N CYS A 542 -71.85 72.26 -48.82
CA CYS A 542 -70.79 72.88 -49.62
C CYS A 542 -70.93 72.63 -51.14
N ALA A 543 -71.38 71.43 -51.53
CA ALA A 543 -71.58 71.04 -52.93
C ALA A 543 -72.70 71.81 -53.66
N ALA A 544 -73.60 72.49 -52.93
CA ALA A 544 -74.64 73.33 -53.52
C ALA A 544 -74.03 74.56 -54.20
N CYS A 545 -72.98 75.13 -53.62
CA CYS A 545 -72.26 76.28 -54.15
C CYS A 545 -71.05 75.82 -54.98
N HIS A 546 -70.23 74.92 -54.43
CA HIS A 546 -69.02 74.41 -55.06
C HIS A 546 -69.34 73.24 -55.99
N LYS A 547 -69.84 73.56 -57.19
CA LYS A 547 -70.32 72.56 -58.16
C LYS A 547 -69.20 71.91 -58.98
N THR A 548 -68.07 72.57 -59.16
CA THR A 548 -66.96 72.11 -60.03
C THR A 548 -65.65 71.91 -59.26
N PRO A 549 -64.81 70.95 -59.68
CA PRO A 549 -63.46 70.76 -59.15
C PRO A 549 -62.62 72.04 -59.19
N GLN A 550 -61.93 72.35 -58.10
CA GLN A 550 -61.09 73.54 -57.98
C GLN A 550 -59.62 73.15 -58.00
N LYS A 551 -58.86 73.68 -58.96
CA LYS A 551 -57.40 73.50 -59.02
C LYS A 551 -56.72 74.65 -58.28
N GLY A 552 -56.19 74.37 -57.09
CA GLY A 552 -55.50 75.37 -56.26
C GLY A 552 -56.42 76.03 -55.23
N ARG A 553 -56.31 77.35 -55.04
CA ARG A 553 -57.11 78.10 -54.06
C ARG A 553 -58.59 78.05 -54.45
N ILE A 554 -59.44 77.60 -53.52
CA ILE A 554 -60.90 77.58 -53.69
C ILE A 554 -61.41 79.02 -53.79
N ALA A 555 -62.04 79.38 -54.92
CA ALA A 555 -62.59 80.71 -55.12
C ALA A 555 -63.88 80.66 -55.95
N LEU A 556 -64.93 81.33 -55.49
CA LEU A 556 -66.17 81.55 -56.23
C LEU A 556 -66.45 83.05 -56.37
N PRO A 557 -67.17 83.47 -57.43
CA PRO A 557 -67.75 84.80 -57.50
C PRO A 557 -68.70 85.04 -56.32
N LEU A 558 -68.66 86.24 -55.73
CA LEU A 558 -69.45 86.60 -54.54
C LEU A 558 -70.76 87.34 -54.86
N ALA A 559 -70.92 87.80 -56.10
CA ALA A 559 -72.13 88.52 -56.52
C ALA A 559 -73.30 87.54 -56.65
N CYS A 560 -74.48 87.88 -56.11
CA CYS A 560 -75.65 86.99 -56.11
C CYS A 560 -76.01 86.49 -57.52
N GLY A 561 -75.99 87.38 -58.52
CA GLY A 561 -76.31 87.04 -59.90
C GLY A 561 -75.33 86.09 -60.58
N SER A 562 -74.12 85.90 -60.03
CA SER A 562 -73.19 84.88 -60.54
C SER A 562 -73.64 83.45 -60.21
N CYS A 563 -74.49 83.27 -59.20
CA CYS A 563 -75.05 81.98 -58.80
C CYS A 563 -76.54 81.86 -59.16
N HIS A 564 -77.25 82.99 -59.16
CA HIS A 564 -78.71 83.10 -59.34
C HIS A 564 -79.12 83.76 -60.65
N SER A 565 -78.28 83.71 -61.69
CA SER A 565 -78.61 84.30 -63.00
C SER A 565 -79.90 83.72 -63.60
N GLY A 566 -80.21 82.45 -63.32
CA GLY A 566 -81.45 81.80 -63.76
C GLY A 566 -82.69 82.19 -62.94
N ASP A 567 -82.50 82.80 -61.77
CA ASP A 567 -83.59 83.25 -60.89
C ASP A 567 -83.95 84.74 -61.11
N ASP A 568 -83.16 85.46 -61.91
CA ASP A 568 -83.35 86.89 -62.15
C ASP A 568 -84.50 87.18 -63.14
N ILE A 569 -85.66 87.55 -62.60
CA ILE A 569 -86.84 87.93 -63.38
C ILE A 569 -86.67 89.26 -64.15
N HIS A 570 -85.64 90.04 -63.83
CA HIS A 570 -85.35 91.31 -64.51
C HIS A 570 -84.53 91.13 -65.78
N ASN A 571 -84.20 89.89 -66.15
CA ASN A 571 -83.43 89.54 -67.35
C ASN A 571 -82.11 90.32 -67.44
N GLY A 572 -81.41 90.52 -66.32
CA GLY A 572 -80.11 91.18 -66.25
C GLY A 572 -80.14 92.71 -66.25
N SER A 573 -81.33 93.33 -66.27
CA SER A 573 -81.48 94.80 -66.40
C SER A 573 -80.81 95.61 -65.28
N PHE A 574 -80.59 95.02 -64.10
CA PHE A 574 -79.97 95.68 -62.94
C PHE A 574 -78.55 95.18 -62.63
N GLY A 575 -77.94 94.42 -63.54
CA GLY A 575 -76.65 93.76 -63.33
C GLY A 575 -76.72 92.60 -62.34
N ASN A 576 -75.56 92.10 -61.90
CA ASN A 576 -75.46 90.87 -61.10
C ASN A 576 -75.40 91.09 -59.58
N ARG A 577 -75.52 92.34 -59.10
CA ARG A 577 -75.45 92.71 -57.68
C ARG A 577 -76.83 92.79 -57.05
N CYS A 578 -77.54 91.67 -57.07
CA CYS A 578 -78.91 91.55 -56.57
C CYS A 578 -79.00 91.88 -55.07
N GLU A 579 -77.91 91.68 -54.30
CA GLU A 579 -77.81 91.99 -52.87
C GLU A 579 -77.96 93.47 -52.53
N ARG A 580 -77.88 94.37 -53.53
CA ARG A 580 -78.15 95.81 -53.33
C ARG A 580 -79.64 96.10 -53.13
N CYS A 581 -80.50 95.20 -53.61
CA CYS A 581 -81.95 95.38 -53.58
C CYS A 581 -82.67 94.27 -52.81
N HIS A 582 -82.13 93.05 -52.82
CA HIS A 582 -82.75 91.87 -52.22
C HIS A 582 -82.00 91.35 -51.00
N THR A 583 -82.70 90.62 -50.15
CA THR A 583 -82.11 89.97 -48.96
C THR A 583 -81.60 88.56 -49.26
N SER A 584 -80.69 88.05 -48.43
CA SER A 584 -80.20 86.66 -48.51
C SER A 584 -81.22 85.62 -48.03
N THR A 585 -82.35 86.04 -47.47
CA THR A 585 -83.45 85.18 -47.02
C THR A 585 -84.41 84.87 -48.17
N SER A 586 -84.73 85.87 -49.01
CA SER A 586 -85.67 85.73 -50.12
C SER A 586 -85.49 86.84 -51.14
N PHE A 587 -85.48 86.48 -52.44
CA PHE A 587 -85.50 87.45 -53.54
C PHE A 587 -86.83 88.22 -53.65
N LYS A 588 -87.90 87.77 -52.98
CA LYS A 588 -89.15 88.55 -52.92
C LYS A 588 -89.07 89.72 -51.95
N ASP A 589 -88.11 89.69 -51.03
CA ASP A 589 -87.97 90.70 -50.00
C ASP A 589 -87.00 91.79 -50.45
N LEU A 590 -87.51 93.02 -50.57
CA LEU A 590 -86.71 94.20 -50.89
C LEU A 590 -86.15 94.87 -49.63
N LEU A 591 -84.87 95.22 -49.70
CA LEU A 591 -84.20 96.06 -48.71
C LEU A 591 -84.92 97.41 -48.60
N PRO A 592 -84.98 98.02 -47.40
CA PRO A 592 -85.62 99.32 -47.21
C PRO A 592 -85.07 100.42 -48.14
N THR A 593 -83.81 100.30 -48.56
CA THR A 593 -83.12 101.23 -49.46
C THR A 593 -83.45 101.05 -50.94
N ALA A 594 -84.24 100.03 -51.29
CA ALA A 594 -84.55 99.66 -52.67
C ALA A 594 -86.07 99.63 -52.95
N ARG A 595 -86.88 100.12 -52.01
CA ARG A 595 -88.35 100.23 -52.13
C ARG A 595 -88.78 101.54 -52.74
#